data_AF-A0A8T4I2I8-F1
#
_entry.id   AF-A0A8T4I2I8-F1
#
_cell.length_a   1.000
_cell.length_b   1.000
_cell.length_c   1.000
_cell.angle_alpha   90.00
_cell.angle_beta   90.00
_cell.angle_gamma   90.00
#
_symmetry.space_group_name_H-M   'P 1'
#
loop_
_entity.id
_entity.type
_entity.pdbx_description
1 polymer ?
#
loop_
_entity_poly.entity_id
_entity_poly.type
_entity_poly.pdbx_seq_one_letter_code
_entity_poly.pdbx_strand_id
1 'polypeptide(L)'
;PEELVGHIESCARFLDDWQIQPVVVERPVASRTWWYSGPPDVSGDVPDGRRLICDYKSGRSGIWGETALQLAAYARAEFYL
;
A
#
# COMPACT_ATOMS: atom_id res chain seq x y z
N PRO A 1 -4.20 -19.69 -9.21
CA PRO A 1 -5.00 -19.90 -10.46
C PRO A 1 -4.40 -19.07 -11.60
N GLU A 2 -4.55 -19.50 -12.86
CA GLU A 2 -3.95 -18.83 -14.02
C GLU A 2 -4.38 -17.36 -14.18
N GLU A 3 -5.63 -17.07 -13.86
CA GLU A 3 -6.21 -15.72 -13.86
C GLU A 3 -5.52 -14.71 -12.92
N LEU A 4 -4.76 -15.16 -11.92
CA LEU A 4 -4.01 -14.29 -11.00
C LEU A 4 -2.60 -13.98 -11.47
N VAL A 5 -2.07 -14.72 -12.44
CA VAL A 5 -0.65 -14.62 -12.87
C VAL A 5 -0.31 -13.19 -13.27
N GLY A 6 -1.13 -12.56 -14.11
CA GLY A 6 -0.90 -11.18 -14.55
C GLY A 6 -0.90 -10.16 -13.40
N HIS A 7 -1.70 -10.37 -12.35
CA HIS A 7 -1.70 -9.51 -11.17
C HIS A 7 -0.42 -9.66 -10.36
N ILE A 8 0.04 -10.91 -10.18
CA ILE A 8 1.28 -11.23 -9.44
C ILE A 8 2.49 -10.67 -10.18
N GLU A 9 2.59 -10.92 -11.49
CA GLU A 9 3.69 -10.41 -12.32
C GLU A 9 3.75 -8.88 -12.33
N SER A 10 2.59 -8.21 -12.40
CA SER A 10 2.53 -6.76 -12.32
C SER A 10 2.98 -6.24 -10.96
N CYS A 11 2.62 -6.91 -9.87
CA CYS A 11 3.05 -6.54 -8.51
C CYS A 11 4.56 -6.76 -8.33
N ALA A 12 5.08 -7.92 -8.73
CA ALA A 12 6.50 -8.26 -8.66
C ALA A 12 7.34 -7.25 -9.45
N ARG A 13 6.95 -6.95 -10.70
CA ARG A 13 7.63 -5.93 -11.51
C ARG A 13 7.63 -4.55 -10.85
N PHE A 14 6.52 -4.14 -10.24
CA PHE A 14 6.48 -2.86 -9.51
C PHE A 14 7.46 -2.83 -8.33
N LEU A 15 7.50 -3.91 -7.53
CA LEU A 15 8.43 -4.03 -6.41
C LEU A 15 9.89 -3.99 -6.88
N ASP A 16 10.19 -4.67 -7.99
CA ASP A 16 11.53 -4.72 -8.58
C ASP A 16 11.91 -3.37 -9.21
N ASP A 17 11.07 -2.77 -10.06
CA ASP A 17 11.37 -1.51 -10.75
C ASP A 17 11.65 -0.36 -9.76
N TRP A 18 10.93 -0.34 -8.63
CA TRP A 18 11.08 0.67 -7.59
C TRP A 18 12.03 0.27 -6.47
N GLN A 19 12.55 -0.96 -6.50
CA GLN A 19 13.46 -1.53 -5.50
C GLN A 19 12.92 -1.35 -4.06
N ILE A 20 11.62 -1.55 -3.89
CA ILE A 20 10.92 -1.27 -2.64
C ILE A 20 11.48 -2.15 -1.52
N GLN A 21 11.98 -1.53 -0.46
CA GLN A 21 12.40 -2.20 0.77
C GLN A 21 11.24 -2.16 1.76
N PRO A 22 10.57 -3.31 2.05
CA PRO A 22 9.42 -3.32 2.94
C PRO A 22 9.81 -2.91 4.37
N VAL A 23 9.05 -2.01 4.96
CA VAL A 23 9.21 -1.56 6.36
C VAL A 23 8.05 -2.09 7.20
N VAL A 24 6.84 -2.02 6.66
CA VAL A 24 5.61 -2.49 7.28
C VAL A 24 4.81 -3.25 6.21
N VAL A 25 4.34 -4.45 6.52
CA VAL A 25 3.52 -5.28 5.62
C VAL A 25 2.29 -5.75 6.38
N GLU A 26 1.09 -5.50 5.85
CA GLU A 26 -0.19 -5.97 6.41
C GLU A 26 -0.40 -5.64 7.90
N ARG A 27 0.15 -4.50 8.36
CA ARG A 27 0.14 -4.13 9.79
C ARG A 27 -0.87 -3.03 10.05
N PRO A 28 -1.80 -3.20 11.01
CA PRO A 28 -2.81 -2.19 11.28
C PRO A 28 -2.18 -0.84 11.64
N VAL A 29 -2.66 0.23 11.02
CA VAL A 29 -2.38 1.61 11.42
C VAL A 29 -3.64 2.26 11.97
N ALA A 30 -3.49 3.23 12.87
CA ALA A 30 -4.63 3.90 13.49
C ALA A 30 -4.35 5.35 13.86
N SER A 31 -5.41 6.15 13.95
CA SER A 31 -5.41 7.51 14.52
C SER A 31 -6.42 7.60 15.66
N ARG A 32 -5.98 8.06 16.84
CA ARG A 32 -6.88 8.37 17.96
C ARG A 32 -7.49 9.76 17.85
N THR A 33 -6.85 10.67 17.12
CA THR A 33 -7.39 12.00 16.82
C THR A 33 -8.68 11.89 16.02
N TRP A 34 -8.68 11.05 14.97
CA TRP A 34 -9.79 10.93 14.02
C TRP A 34 -10.56 9.60 14.12
N TRP A 35 -10.20 8.74 15.08
CA TRP A 35 -10.88 7.48 15.39
C TRP A 35 -11.09 6.55 14.18
N TYR A 36 -10.03 6.32 13.41
CA TYR A 36 -10.01 5.30 12.36
C TYR A 36 -8.84 4.35 12.52
N SER A 37 -8.95 3.19 11.86
CA SER A 37 -7.88 2.22 11.71
C SER A 37 -8.05 1.40 10.43
N GLY A 38 -6.95 0.92 9.87
CA GLY A 38 -6.95 -0.03 8.77
C GLY A 38 -5.53 -0.45 8.38
N PRO A 39 -5.32 -1.63 7.80
CA PRO A 39 -4.01 -2.06 7.33
C PRO A 39 -3.73 -1.53 5.90
N PRO A 40 -2.57 -0.92 5.64
CA PRO A 40 -2.03 -0.84 4.29
C PRO A 40 -1.42 -2.20 3.90
N ASP A 41 -1.37 -2.50 2.61
CA ASP A 41 -0.71 -3.71 2.11
C ASP A 41 0.80 -3.63 2.40
N VAL A 42 1.44 -2.50 2.05
CA VAL A 42 2.86 -2.26 2.34
C VAL A 42 3.17 -0.77 2.54
N SER A 43 4.04 -0.48 3.50
CA SER A 43 4.85 0.75 3.51
C SER A 43 6.31 0.37 3.36
N GLY A 44 7.01 1.03 2.44
CA GLY A 44 8.38 0.68 2.09
C GLY A 44 9.21 1.87 1.65
N ASP A 45 10.52 1.75 1.83
CA ASP A 45 11.50 2.75 1.40
C ASP A 45 11.94 2.48 -0.03
N VAL A 46 12.21 3.54 -0.79
CA VAL A 46 12.76 3.48 -2.15
C VAL A 46 14.17 4.12 -2.19
N PRO A 47 15.02 3.80 -3.19
CA PRO A 47 16.43 4.21 -3.19
C PRO A 47 16.70 5.71 -3.11
N ASP A 48 15.73 6.55 -3.51
CA ASP A 48 15.84 8.02 -3.43
C ASP A 48 15.53 8.59 -2.04
N GLY A 49 15.33 7.73 -1.03
CA GLY A 49 15.09 8.11 0.35
C GLY A 49 13.64 8.45 0.68
N ARG A 50 12.71 8.35 -0.28
CA ARG A 50 11.27 8.47 0.01
C ARG A 50 10.72 7.20 0.63
N ARG A 51 9.66 7.35 1.42
CA ARG A 51 8.80 6.26 1.89
C ARG A 51 7.47 6.28 1.14
N LEU A 52 7.09 5.13 0.62
CA LEU A 52 5.80 4.90 -0.01
C LEU A 52 4.84 4.20 0.95
N ILE A 53 3.55 4.41 0.72
CA ILE A 53 2.46 3.60 1.26
C ILE A 53 1.67 3.12 0.05
N CYS A 54 1.48 1.82 -0.06
CA CYS A 54 0.88 1.16 -1.20
C CYS A 54 -0.32 0.31 -0.75
N ASP A 55 -1.30 0.23 -1.63
CA ASP A 55 -2.49 -0.61 -1.49
C ASP A 55 -2.80 -1.15 -2.89
N TYR A 56 -2.70 -2.47 -3.06
CA TYR A 56 -2.78 -3.16 -4.34
C TYR A 56 -4.24 -3.43 -4.70
N LYS A 57 -4.62 -3.08 -5.92
CA LYS A 57 -5.96 -3.34 -6.46
C LYS A 57 -5.89 -4.20 -7.70
N SER A 58 -6.74 -5.23 -7.78
CA SER A 58 -6.89 -6.13 -8.92
C SER A 58 -8.13 -5.85 -9.77
N GLY A 59 -8.89 -4.78 -9.45
CA GLY A 59 -10.16 -4.47 -10.11
C GLY A 59 -10.00 -4.17 -11.60
N ARG A 60 -10.83 -4.81 -12.44
CA ARG A 60 -10.85 -4.59 -13.90
C ARG A 60 -11.16 -3.15 -14.30
N SER A 61 -11.93 -2.44 -13.47
CA SER A 61 -12.29 -1.03 -13.67
C SER A 61 -11.16 -0.04 -13.34
N GLY A 62 -10.00 -0.53 -12.91
CA GLY A 62 -8.86 0.30 -12.49
C GLY A 62 -8.98 0.79 -11.05
N ILE A 63 -8.22 1.86 -10.76
CA ILE A 63 -8.17 2.49 -9.44
C ILE A 63 -9.28 3.54 -9.31
N TRP A 64 -10.08 3.42 -8.25
CA TRP A 64 -11.13 4.38 -7.92
C TRP A 64 -10.55 5.57 -7.15
N GLY A 65 -11.18 6.75 -7.26
CA GLY A 65 -10.67 7.98 -6.66
C GLY A 65 -10.56 7.91 -5.13
N GLU A 66 -11.42 7.13 -4.49
CA GLU A 66 -11.44 6.88 -3.05
C GLU A 66 -10.17 6.18 -2.55
N THR A 67 -9.44 5.47 -3.42
CA THR A 67 -8.13 4.91 -3.06
C THR A 67 -7.13 6.00 -2.65
N ALA A 68 -7.23 7.20 -3.21
CA ALA A 68 -6.41 8.33 -2.75
C ALA A 68 -6.76 8.74 -1.31
N LEU A 69 -8.03 8.69 -0.93
CA LEU A 69 -8.47 8.96 0.45
C LEU A 69 -7.98 7.86 1.40
N GLN A 70 -8.03 6.59 0.97
CA GLN A 70 -7.52 5.45 1.73
C GLN A 70 -6.02 5.60 2.03
N LEU A 71 -5.21 5.88 1.00
CA LEU A 71 -3.76 6.08 1.16
C LEU A 71 -3.43 7.31 2.01
N ALA A 72 -4.20 8.39 1.86
CA ALA A 72 -4.03 9.59 2.70
C ALA A 72 -4.34 9.30 4.18
N ALA A 73 -5.35 8.47 4.47
CA ALA A 73 -5.63 8.04 5.85
C ALA A 73 -4.44 7.23 6.41
N TYR A 74 -3.93 6.24 5.68
CA TYR A 74 -2.78 5.47 6.14
C TYR A 74 -1.52 6.32 6.36
N ALA A 75 -1.25 7.28 5.47
CA ALA A 75 -0.12 8.22 5.59
C ALA A 75 -0.24 9.19 6.78
N ARG A 76 -1.45 9.38 7.31
CA ARG A 76 -1.73 10.29 8.44
C ARG A 76 -2.08 9.54 9.73
N ALA A 77 -1.94 8.22 9.74
CA ALA A 77 -2.11 7.44 10.96
C ALA A 77 -1.02 7.79 11.99
N GLU A 78 -1.37 7.69 13.27
CA GLU A 78 -0.49 8.09 14.38
C GLU A 78 0.46 6.97 14.81
N PHE A 79 0.02 5.71 14.70
CA PHE A 79 0.78 4.55 15.13
C PHE A 79 0.37 3.31 14.34
N TYR A 80 1.22 2.29 14.41
CA TYR A 80 0.96 0.94 13.90
C TYR A 80 1.13 -0.09 15.03
N LEU A 81 0.43 -1.23 14.94
CA LEU A 81 0.35 -2.28 15.98
C LEU A 81 1.17 -3.51 15.66
#